data_AF-A0A7L3QSB3-F1
#
_entry.id   AF-A0A7L3QSB3-F1
#
_cell.length_a   1.000
_cell.length_b   1.000
_cell.length_c   1.000
_cell.angle_alpha   90.00
_cell.angle_beta   90.00
_cell.angle_gamma   90.00
#
_symmetry.space_group_name_H-M   'P 1'
#
loop_
_entity.id
_entity.type
_entity.pdbx_description
1 polymer ?
#
loop_
_entity_poly.entity_id
_entity_poly.type
_entity_poly.pdbx_seq_one_letter_code
_entity_poly.pdbx_strand_id
1 'polypeptide(L)'
;LRGDEDSPYPTRHSEPYPLSKAQAERLVLEANGSAVAGGGRLVTLSLRPTGIFGERHPLLELFYRRGRGLGGVVPRTLPQNAEHGRVYAGEGEGTPGTHLGTAGDTWGHLGHTWGQVGET
;
A
#
# COMPACT_ATOMS: atom_id res chain seq x y z
N LEU A 1 11.09 -12.02 9.49
CA LEU A 1 11.18 -10.82 10.34
C LEU A 1 10.10 -9.86 9.86
N ARG A 2 9.26 -9.30 10.73
CA ARG A 2 8.48 -8.11 10.37
C ARG A 2 9.46 -6.94 10.38
N GLY A 3 9.62 -6.27 9.25
CA GLY A 3 10.50 -5.12 9.13
C GLY A 3 9.79 -3.84 9.54
N ASP A 4 10.53 -2.97 10.20
CA ASP A 4 10.22 -1.56 10.45
C ASP A 4 10.93 -0.66 9.41
N GLU A 5 10.86 0.65 9.59
CA GLU A 5 11.48 1.65 8.70
C GLU A 5 13.00 1.53 8.62
N ASP A 6 13.64 0.99 9.67
CA ASP A 6 15.09 0.79 9.75
C ASP A 6 15.53 -0.57 9.19
N SER A 7 14.58 -1.47 8.93
CA SER A 7 14.87 -2.80 8.43
C SER A 7 15.39 -2.73 6.99
N PRO A 8 16.57 -3.31 6.69
CA PRO A 8 17.11 -3.29 5.34
C PRO A 8 16.12 -3.96 4.39
N TYR A 9 15.81 -3.28 3.29
CA TYR A 9 14.91 -3.77 2.26
C TYR A 9 15.74 -4.47 1.17
N PRO A 10 15.97 -5.80 1.23
CA PRO A 10 16.78 -6.50 0.24
C PRO A 10 16.08 -6.48 -1.12
N THR A 11 16.48 -5.55 -1.99
CA THR A 11 15.91 -5.38 -3.31
C THR A 11 16.55 -6.34 -4.30
N ARG A 12 15.87 -7.45 -4.59
CA ARG A 12 16.16 -8.28 -5.77
C ARG A 12 15.00 -8.16 -6.75
N HIS A 13 15.28 -7.59 -7.92
CA HIS A 13 14.29 -7.37 -8.96
C HIS A 13 14.61 -8.22 -10.18
N SER A 14 13.76 -9.21 -10.47
CA SER A 14 13.85 -10.02 -11.69
C SER A 14 12.91 -9.51 -12.80
N GLU A 15 11.82 -8.85 -12.41
CA GLU A 15 10.76 -8.44 -13.33
C GLU A 15 11.01 -7.06 -13.95
N PRO A 16 10.54 -6.79 -15.19
CA PRO A 16 10.76 -5.52 -15.88
C PRO A 16 10.25 -4.29 -15.13
N TYR A 17 9.05 -4.37 -14.53
CA TYR A 17 8.46 -3.24 -13.82
C TYR A 17 9.27 -2.84 -12.56
N PRO A 18 9.56 -3.74 -11.60
CA PRO A 18 10.43 -3.43 -10.46
C PRO A 18 11.84 -2.94 -10.86
N LEU A 19 12.42 -3.47 -11.94
CA LEU A 19 13.70 -2.98 -12.47
C LEU A 19 13.61 -1.52 -12.93
N SER A 20 12.60 -1.18 -13.73
CA SER A 20 12.39 0.21 -14.18
C SER A 20 12.17 1.17 -13.01
N LYS A 21 11.47 0.73 -11.95
CA LYS A 21 11.22 1.54 -10.76
C LYS A 21 12.49 1.77 -9.93
N ALA A 22 13.36 0.77 -9.81
CA ALA A 22 14.65 0.94 -9.15
C ALA A 22 15.59 1.87 -9.93
N GLN A 23 15.56 1.82 -11.27
CA GLN A 23 16.30 2.78 -12.10
C GLN A 23 15.78 4.20 -11.91
N ALA A 24 14.45 4.39 -11.89
CA ALA A 24 13.85 5.70 -11.65
C ALA A 24 14.18 6.24 -10.26
N GLU A 25 14.09 5.41 -9.22
CA GLU A 25 14.48 5.76 -7.84
C GLU A 25 15.93 6.26 -7.78
N ARG A 26 16.86 5.55 -8.43
CA ARG A 26 18.25 5.96 -8.52
C ARG A 26 18.40 7.35 -9.16
N LEU A 27 17.75 7.59 -10.30
CA LEU A 27 17.81 8.89 -10.98
C LEU A 27 17.26 10.03 -10.12
N VAL A 28 16.15 9.79 -9.42
CA VAL A 28 15.54 10.78 -8.51
C VAL A 28 16.50 11.15 -7.38
N LEU A 29 17.13 10.15 -6.76
CA LEU A 29 18.05 10.36 -5.64
C LEU A 29 19.36 11.03 -6.10
N GLU A 30 19.91 10.63 -7.26
CA GLU A 30 21.11 11.26 -7.85
C GLU A 30 20.88 12.73 -8.21
N ALA A 31 19.65 13.10 -8.59
CA ALA A 31 19.29 14.48 -8.91
C ALA A 31 19.17 15.39 -7.66
N ASN A 32 19.09 14.82 -6.45
CA ASN A 32 18.91 15.61 -5.23
C ASN A 32 20.07 16.60 -5.02
N GLY A 33 19.75 17.85 -4.70
CA GLY A 33 20.72 18.92 -4.49
C GLY A 33 21.26 19.57 -5.77
N SER A 34 20.86 19.10 -6.96
CA SER A 34 21.28 19.68 -8.24
C SER A 34 20.86 21.15 -8.36
N ALA A 35 21.70 21.97 -8.97
CA ALA A 35 21.38 23.38 -9.22
C ALA A 35 20.25 23.49 -10.24
N VAL A 36 19.31 24.41 -10.00
CA VAL A 36 18.24 24.75 -10.94
C VAL A 36 18.39 26.19 -11.43
N ALA A 37 17.77 26.50 -12.57
CA ALA A 37 17.72 27.87 -13.08
C ALA A 37 17.16 28.82 -12.01
N GLY A 38 17.77 30.00 -11.86
CA GLY A 38 17.42 30.96 -10.81
C GLY A 38 18.14 30.75 -9.47
N GLY A 39 19.18 29.89 -9.42
CA GLY A 39 20.10 29.80 -8.26
C GLY A 39 19.60 28.91 -7.12
N GLY A 40 18.48 28.21 -7.29
CA GLY A 40 17.97 27.25 -6.32
C GLY A 40 18.66 25.88 -6.38
N ARG A 41 18.28 24.99 -5.45
CA ARG A 41 18.65 23.56 -5.47
C ARG A 41 17.39 22.69 -5.50
N LEU A 42 17.45 21.60 -6.26
CA LEU A 42 16.39 20.61 -6.33
C LEU A 42 16.37 19.77 -5.04
N VAL A 43 15.20 19.57 -4.46
CA VAL A 43 15.00 18.61 -3.35
C VAL A 43 14.17 17.47 -3.88
N THR A 44 14.68 16.26 -3.81
CA THR A 44 14.00 15.06 -4.27
C THR A 44 13.97 13.98 -3.21
N LEU A 45 12.97 13.11 -3.31
CA LEU A 45 12.85 11.90 -2.51
C LEU A 45 12.10 10.84 -3.34
N SER A 46 12.33 9.56 -3.05
CA SER A 46 11.61 8.45 -3.67
C SER A 46 10.92 7.62 -2.59
N LEU A 47 9.61 7.41 -2.74
CA LEU A 47 8.83 6.57 -1.83
C LEU A 47 8.44 5.27 -2.52
N ARG A 48 8.50 4.16 -1.77
CA ARG A 48 8.09 2.83 -2.22
C ARG A 48 6.89 2.34 -1.42
N PRO A 49 5.72 2.96 -1.57
CA PRO A 49 4.53 2.48 -0.89
C PRO A 49 4.22 1.05 -1.34
N THR A 50 3.68 0.27 -0.40
CA THR A 50 3.13 -1.06 -0.70
C THR A 50 1.78 -0.93 -1.41
N GLY A 51 1.09 -2.04 -1.70
CA GLY A 51 -0.11 -2.01 -2.55
C GLY A 51 -1.20 -1.05 -2.00
N ILE A 52 -1.54 -0.01 -2.75
CA ILE A 52 -2.53 0.99 -2.33
C ILE A 52 -3.93 0.50 -2.71
N PHE A 53 -4.93 0.74 -1.86
CA PHE A 53 -6.35 0.48 -2.16
C PHE A 53 -7.25 1.59 -1.62
N GLY A 54 -8.47 1.72 -2.14
CA GLY A 54 -9.40 2.79 -1.79
C GLY A 54 -10.81 2.51 -2.29
N GLU A 55 -11.69 3.51 -2.26
CA GLU A 55 -13.06 3.38 -2.78
C GLU A 55 -13.04 2.97 -4.24
N ARG A 56 -13.97 2.09 -4.62
CA ARG A 56 -14.16 1.65 -6.02
C ARG A 56 -12.88 1.07 -6.65
N HIS A 57 -11.95 0.53 -5.84
CA HIS A 57 -10.71 -0.06 -6.34
C HIS A 57 -11.01 -1.27 -7.25
N PRO A 58 -10.73 -1.21 -8.57
CA PRO A 58 -11.23 -2.19 -9.53
C PRO A 58 -10.80 -3.63 -9.25
N LEU A 59 -9.58 -3.84 -8.75
CA LEU A 59 -9.12 -5.20 -8.42
C LEU A 59 -9.83 -5.77 -7.18
N LEU A 60 -10.17 -4.93 -6.20
CA LEU A 60 -10.89 -5.41 -5.01
C LEU A 60 -12.34 -5.77 -5.39
N GLU A 61 -12.96 -4.95 -6.24
CA GLU A 61 -14.27 -5.26 -6.80
C GLU A 61 -14.25 -6.55 -7.64
N LEU A 62 -13.21 -6.74 -8.47
CA LEU A 62 -13.01 -7.97 -9.24
C LEU A 62 -12.91 -9.19 -8.32
N PHE A 63 -12.09 -9.11 -7.26
CA PHE A 63 -11.95 -10.20 -6.30
C PHE A 63 -13.26 -10.51 -5.59
N TYR A 64 -14.00 -9.48 -5.20
CA TYR A 64 -15.32 -9.64 -4.58
C TYR A 64 -16.30 -10.33 -5.52
N ARG A 65 -16.47 -9.83 -6.76
CA ARG A 65 -17.39 -10.43 -7.74
C ARG A 65 -17.01 -11.87 -8.08
N ARG A 66 -15.71 -12.15 -8.22
CA ARG A 66 -15.22 -13.51 -8.47
C ARG A 66 -15.48 -14.43 -7.28
N GLY A 67 -15.23 -13.97 -6.06
CA GLY A 67 -15.52 -14.72 -4.84
C GLY A 67 -17.00 -15.04 -4.69
N ARG A 68 -17.87 -14.07 -4.96
CA ARG A 68 -19.33 -14.24 -5.00
C ARG A 68 -19.74 -15.31 -6.04
N GLY A 69 -19.16 -15.28 -7.23
CA GLY A 69 -19.41 -16.28 -8.28
C GLY A 69 -18.92 -17.69 -7.92
N LEU A 70 -17.97 -17.81 -7.00
CA LEU A 70 -17.42 -19.07 -6.49
C LEU A 70 -18.07 -19.50 -5.16
N GLY A 71 -19.30 -19.08 -4.88
CA GLY A 71 -20.01 -19.46 -3.66
C GLY A 71 -19.43 -18.85 -2.38
N GLY A 72 -18.76 -17.69 -2.48
CA GLY A 72 -18.12 -17.01 -1.36
C GLY A 72 -16.65 -17.36 -1.16
N VAL A 73 -16.04 -18.15 -2.06
CA VAL A 73 -14.64 -18.58 -1.96
C VAL A 73 -13.74 -17.69 -2.82
N VAL A 74 -12.73 -17.06 -2.23
CA VAL A 74 -11.68 -16.33 -2.96
C VAL A 74 -10.40 -17.18 -3.00
N PRO A 75 -9.98 -17.70 -4.18
CA PRO A 75 -8.78 -18.51 -4.29
C PRO A 75 -7.53 -17.73 -3.88
N ARG A 76 -6.67 -18.36 -3.08
CA ARG A 76 -5.37 -17.80 -2.70
C ARG A 76 -4.43 -17.85 -3.91
N THR A 77 -3.89 -16.70 -4.29
CA THR A 77 -2.96 -16.57 -5.44
C THR A 77 -1.49 -16.52 -5.02
N LEU A 78 -1.21 -16.57 -3.72
CA LEU A 78 0.11 -16.35 -3.13
C LEU A 78 0.45 -17.48 -2.13
N PRO A 79 1.74 -17.73 -1.85
CA PRO A 79 2.16 -18.73 -0.85
C PRO A 79 1.52 -18.52 0.53
N GLN A 80 1.43 -19.58 1.33
CA GLN A 80 0.72 -19.52 2.61
C GLN A 80 1.37 -18.56 3.63
N ASN A 81 2.69 -18.41 3.52
CA ASN A 81 3.54 -17.56 4.34
C ASN A 81 3.76 -16.16 3.75
N ALA A 82 3.10 -15.80 2.65
CA ALA A 82 3.25 -14.49 2.04
C ALA A 82 2.36 -13.46 2.75
N GLU A 83 2.99 -12.45 3.34
CA GLU A 83 2.31 -11.25 3.85
C GLU A 83 2.41 -10.13 2.81
N HIS A 84 1.33 -9.36 2.62
CA HIS A 84 1.32 -8.17 1.76
C HIS A 84 0.92 -6.95 2.57
N GLY A 85 1.84 -6.00 2.72
CA GLY A 85 1.49 -4.66 3.16
C GLY A 85 0.55 -4.01 2.15
N ARG A 86 -0.53 -3.41 2.65
CA ARG A 86 -1.42 -2.56 1.84
C ARG A 86 -1.76 -1.30 2.60
N VAL A 87 -1.82 -0.20 1.88
CA VAL A 87 -2.15 1.11 2.45
C VAL A 87 -3.48 1.57 1.87
N TYR A 88 -4.40 1.99 2.74
CA TYR A 88 -5.64 2.59 2.30
C TYR A 88 -5.41 4.05 1.93
N ALA A 89 -5.91 4.46 0.77
CA ALA A 89 -5.95 5.83 0.29
C ALA A 89 -7.37 6.12 -0.19
N GLY A 90 -8.16 6.72 0.70
CA GLY A 90 -9.49 7.24 0.40
C GLY A 90 -9.59 8.72 0.74
N GLU A 91 -10.58 9.38 0.17
CA GLU A 91 -10.89 10.77 0.52
C GLU A 91 -11.40 10.79 1.97
N GLY A 92 -10.69 11.48 2.85
CA GLY A 92 -11.19 11.77 4.18
C GLY A 92 -12.29 12.82 4.07
N GLU A 93 -13.56 12.44 4.20
CA GLU A 93 -14.61 13.38 4.56
C GLU A 93 -14.43 13.74 6.05
N GLY A 94 -13.32 14.42 6.35
CA GLY A 94 -12.90 14.77 7.68
C GLY A 94 -13.55 16.08 8.10
N THR A 95 -14.51 16.01 9.02
CA THR A 95 -14.74 17.14 9.93
C THR A 95 -13.39 17.43 10.62
N PRO A 96 -12.91 18.69 10.68
CA PRO A 96 -11.60 18.99 11.26
C PRO A 96 -11.60 18.56 12.74
N GLY A 97 -10.79 17.56 13.09
CA GLY A 97 -10.62 17.11 14.48
C GLY A 97 -10.63 15.60 14.72
N THR A 98 -11.10 14.79 13.76
CA THR A 98 -11.09 13.33 13.92
C THR A 98 -9.78 12.75 13.41
N HIS A 99 -8.83 12.51 14.32
CA HIS A 99 -7.57 11.82 14.02
C HIS A 99 -7.89 10.36 13.68
N LEU A 100 -8.12 10.06 12.40
CA LEU A 100 -8.17 8.68 11.91
C LEU A 100 -6.72 8.15 11.89
N GLY A 101 -6.38 7.37 12.91
CA GLY A 101 -5.28 6.40 12.99
C GLY A 101 -3.94 6.74 12.30
N THR A 102 -2.86 6.77 13.07
CA THR A 102 -1.51 6.94 12.53
C THR A 102 -1.13 5.73 11.65
N ALA A 103 -0.41 5.99 10.56
CA ALA A 103 0.16 4.92 9.73
C ALA A 103 1.07 4.04 10.59
N GLY A 104 0.70 2.77 10.77
CA GLY A 104 1.44 1.81 11.62
C GLY A 104 0.55 0.87 12.44
N ASP A 105 -0.75 1.15 12.57
CA ASP A 105 -1.64 0.31 13.37
C ASP A 105 -1.84 -1.07 12.74
N THR A 106 -1.09 -2.04 13.25
CA THR A 106 -1.32 -3.47 12.99
C THR A 106 -2.68 -3.84 13.57
N TRP A 107 -3.62 -4.28 12.72
CA TRP A 107 -4.88 -4.90 13.15
C TRP A 107 -4.64 -6.30 13.72
N GLY A 108 -3.89 -6.37 14.81
CA GLY A 108 -3.80 -7.51 15.71
C GLY A 108 -4.49 -7.11 17.01
N HIS A 109 -5.60 -7.78 17.31
CA HIS A 109 -6.42 -7.65 18.53
C HIS A 109 -7.48 -6.54 18.54
N LEU A 110 -8.59 -6.79 17.86
CA LEU A 110 -9.90 -6.44 18.42
C LEU A 110 -10.80 -7.68 18.34
N GLY A 111 -11.01 -8.30 19.50
CA GLY A 111 -12.03 -9.32 19.69
C GLY A 111 -13.41 -8.69 19.79
N HIS A 112 -14.43 -9.45 19.36
CA HIS A 112 -15.86 -9.30 19.65
C HIS A 112 -16.48 -7.96 19.17
N THR A 113 -17.45 -7.88 18.26
CA THR A 113 -18.61 -8.73 17.95
C THR A 113 -19.05 -8.44 16.51
N TRP A 114 -19.24 -9.47 15.69
CA TRP A 114 -19.97 -9.35 14.44
C TRP A 114 -21.44 -9.07 14.77
N GLY A 115 -21.90 -7.86 14.47
CA GLY A 115 -23.33 -7.55 14.45
C GLY A 115 -23.99 -8.39 13.35
N GLN A 116 -25.03 -9.13 13.74
CA GLN A 116 -25.95 -9.83 12.86
C GLN A 116 -26.33 -8.96 11.66
N VAL A 117 -26.05 -9.45 10.44
CA VAL A 117 -26.66 -8.91 9.23
C VAL A 117 -28.07 -9.51 9.17
N GLY A 118 -29.06 -8.65 9.40
CA GLY A 118 -30.47 -9.00 9.35
C GLY A 118 -30.88 -9.54 7.99
N GLU A 119 -31.79 -10.51 8.05
CA GLU A 119 -32.64 -10.93 6.95
C GLU A 119 -33.57 -9.77 6.55
N THR A 120 -33.71 -9.57 5.24
CA THR A 120 -34.97 -9.26 4.53
C THR A 120 -34.77 -9.62 3.06
#